data_AF-A0AAW3H9N4-F1
#
_entry.id   AF-A0AAW3H9N4-F1
#
_cell.length_a   1.000
_cell.length_b   1.000
_cell.length_c   1.000
_cell.angle_alpha   90.00
_cell.angle_beta   90.00
_cell.angle_gamma   90.00
#
_symmetry.space_group_name_H-M   'P 1'
#
loop_
_entity.id
_entity.type
_entity.pdbx_description
1 polymer ?
#
loop_
_entity_poly.entity_id
_entity_poly.type
_entity_poly.pdbx_seq_one_letter_code
_entity_poly.pdbx_strand_id
1 'polypeptide(L)'
;FYLNATEQPWNVHYRMYDYILRELPDVVMNHFPATARKSISGHSMGGLGALVLALRNPGEYVSVSAFSPIVSPSQVPWGQQAFSAYLGENRKTWEAYDPVSLILQGEKLPEIFIDQGLSDAFYEEQLRTKILERVCNEMNLNASFRYHTGYDHSYYFISSFIGEHIAYHAN
;
A
#
# COMPACT_ATOMS: atom_id res chain seq x y z
N PHE A 1 7.62 -7.33 1.47
CA PHE A 1 6.14 -7.24 1.45
C PHE A 1 5.65 -7.02 2.87
N TYR A 2 4.49 -6.37 3.08
CA TYR A 2 3.97 -6.05 4.40
C TYR A 2 2.85 -7.02 4.81
N LEU A 3 3.26 -8.26 5.08
CA LEU A 3 2.39 -9.37 5.44
C LEU A 3 2.94 -10.09 6.67
N ASN A 4 2.16 -11.04 7.19
CA ASN A 4 2.64 -12.02 8.16
C ASN A 4 2.78 -13.36 7.44
N ALA A 5 4.01 -13.81 7.25
CA ALA A 5 4.26 -15.09 6.57
C ALA A 5 3.70 -16.26 7.38
N THR A 6 3.18 -17.26 6.68
CA THR A 6 2.67 -18.53 7.23
C THR A 6 3.60 -19.70 6.89
N GLU A 7 4.31 -19.60 5.77
CA GLU A 7 5.21 -20.64 5.29
C GLU A 7 6.60 -20.59 5.95
N GLN A 8 7.18 -21.77 6.19
CA GLN A 8 8.57 -21.91 6.64
C GLN A 8 9.56 -21.57 5.50
N PRO A 9 10.74 -21.01 5.80
CA PRO A 9 11.23 -20.59 7.11
C PRO A 9 10.77 -19.18 7.51
N TRP A 10 9.97 -18.52 6.66
CA TRP A 10 9.69 -17.09 6.77
C TRP A 10 8.78 -16.74 7.94
N ASN A 11 7.85 -17.62 8.29
CA ASN A 11 6.90 -17.43 9.39
C ASN A 11 7.57 -17.18 10.76
N VAL A 12 8.85 -17.52 10.93
CA VAL A 12 9.62 -17.30 12.15
C VAL A 12 9.84 -15.80 12.42
N HIS A 13 10.07 -15.00 11.37
CA HIS A 13 10.48 -13.60 11.54
C HIS A 13 9.75 -12.61 10.63
N TYR A 14 9.16 -13.06 9.51
CA TYR A 14 8.55 -12.18 8.53
C TYR A 14 7.12 -11.79 8.95
N ARG A 15 7.04 -11.00 10.03
CA ARG A 15 5.83 -10.49 10.66
C ARG A 15 5.65 -8.98 10.44
N MET A 16 5.94 -8.53 9.22
CA MET A 16 6.01 -7.11 8.89
C MET A 16 4.66 -6.40 9.00
N TYR A 17 3.55 -7.10 8.76
CA TYR A 17 2.23 -6.53 8.98
C TYR A 17 2.00 -6.21 10.46
N ASP A 18 2.25 -7.15 11.36
CA ASP A 18 2.11 -6.93 12.81
C ASP A 18 3.09 -5.86 13.32
N TYR A 19 4.34 -5.89 12.83
CA TYR A 19 5.36 -4.93 13.23
C TYR A 19 4.95 -3.48 12.90
N ILE A 20 4.49 -3.22 11.67
CA ILE A 20 4.09 -1.87 11.26
C ILE A 20 2.74 -1.46 11.88
N LEU A 21 1.82 -2.39 12.06
CA LEU A 21 0.50 -2.09 12.61
C LEU A 21 0.56 -1.81 14.12
N ARG A 22 1.36 -2.55 14.88
CA ARG A 22 1.31 -2.58 16.35
C ARG A 22 2.62 -2.19 17.00
N GLU A 23 3.66 -3.01 16.81
CA GLU A 23 4.91 -2.89 17.58
C GLU A 23 5.60 -1.53 17.37
N LEU A 24 5.77 -1.11 16.11
CA LEU A 24 6.42 0.16 15.79
C LEU A 24 5.61 1.37 16.29
N PRO A 25 4.28 1.46 16.04
CA PRO A 25 3.46 2.52 16.64
C PRO A 25 3.54 2.57 18.17
N ASP A 26 3.53 1.42 18.85
CA ASP A 26 3.64 1.37 20.32
C ASP A 26 5.00 1.90 20.81
N VAL A 27 6.09 1.56 20.12
CA VAL A 27 7.42 2.13 20.42
C VAL A 27 7.41 3.64 20.21
N VAL A 28 6.82 4.13 19.11
CA VAL A 28 6.77 5.57 18.81
C VAL A 28 5.97 6.33 19.87
N MET A 29 4.79 5.83 20.24
CA MET A 29 3.92 6.46 21.24
C MET A 29 4.54 6.50 22.64
N ASN A 30 5.40 5.54 22.98
CA ASN A 30 6.05 5.47 24.29
C ASN A 30 7.33 6.30 24.40
N HIS A 31 8.00 6.63 23.27
CA HIS A 31 9.33 7.24 23.29
C HIS A 31 9.40 8.63 22.65
N PHE A 32 8.36 9.07 21.95
CA PHE A 32 8.30 10.37 21.27
C PHE A 32 7.01 11.11 21.63
N PRO A 33 6.97 12.45 21.51
CA PRO A 33 5.76 13.24 21.73
C PRO A 33 4.77 13.12 20.56
N ALA A 34 4.45 11.88 20.17
CA ALA A 34 3.49 11.55 19.13
C ALA A 34 2.06 11.57 19.68
N THR A 35 1.08 11.65 18.77
CA THR A 35 -0.34 11.53 19.11
C THR A 35 -0.92 10.27 18.49
N ALA A 36 -2.08 9.84 18.97
CA ALA A 36 -2.80 8.71 18.38
C ALA A 36 -3.25 8.97 16.92
N ARG A 37 -3.29 10.25 16.48
CA ARG A 37 -3.63 10.59 15.09
C ARG A 37 -2.43 10.26 14.20
N LYS A 38 -2.61 9.28 13.31
CA LYS A 38 -1.58 8.83 12.36
C LYS A 38 -2.15 8.59 10.97
N SER A 39 -1.30 8.78 9.97
CA SER A 39 -1.55 8.51 8.55
C SER A 39 -0.47 7.57 8.04
N ILE A 40 -0.68 6.96 6.88
CA ILE A 40 0.32 6.05 6.30
C ILE A 40 0.55 6.35 4.83
N SER A 41 1.82 6.27 4.41
CA SER A 41 2.23 6.42 3.03
C SER A 41 3.34 5.44 2.68
N GLY A 42 3.58 5.23 1.40
CA GLY A 42 4.70 4.41 0.95
C GLY A 42 4.94 4.46 -0.55
N HIS A 43 6.08 3.91 -0.97
CA HIS A 43 6.51 3.83 -2.35
C HIS A 43 6.58 2.37 -2.83
N SER A 44 6.04 2.03 -4.00
CA SER A 44 6.17 0.69 -4.60
C SER A 44 5.60 -0.41 -3.69
N MET A 45 6.42 -1.38 -3.28
CA MET A 45 6.07 -2.34 -2.23
C MET A 45 5.62 -1.65 -0.92
N GLY A 46 6.19 -0.50 -0.57
CA GLY A 46 5.75 0.36 0.52
C GLY A 46 4.34 0.91 0.32
N GLY A 47 4.01 1.32 -0.91
CA GLY A 47 2.68 1.80 -1.28
C GLY A 47 1.63 0.69 -1.18
N LEU A 48 2.00 -0.53 -1.60
CA LEU A 48 1.21 -1.74 -1.33
C LEU A 48 0.94 -1.90 0.18
N GLY A 49 1.99 -1.80 1.01
CA GLY A 49 1.85 -1.93 2.45
C GLY A 49 0.94 -0.89 3.07
N ALA A 50 1.10 0.37 2.68
CA ALA A 50 0.26 1.48 3.14
C ALA A 50 -1.22 1.24 2.82
N LEU A 51 -1.53 0.86 1.59
CA LEU A 51 -2.91 0.55 1.17
C LEU A 51 -3.49 -0.65 1.92
N VAL A 52 -2.75 -1.76 2.04
CA VAL A 52 -3.20 -2.97 2.75
C VAL A 52 -3.46 -2.68 4.23
N LEU A 53 -2.54 -1.96 4.90
CA LEU A 53 -2.69 -1.61 6.30
C LEU A 53 -3.88 -0.68 6.53
N ALA A 54 -4.08 0.30 5.67
CA ALA A 54 -5.23 1.20 5.77
C ALA A 54 -6.56 0.46 5.53
N LEU A 55 -6.66 -0.32 4.44
CA LEU A 55 -7.88 -1.04 4.08
C LEU A 55 -8.30 -2.07 5.12
N ARG A 56 -7.35 -2.76 5.75
CA ARG A 56 -7.64 -3.82 6.73
C ARG A 56 -7.85 -3.34 8.16
N ASN A 57 -7.57 -2.06 8.42
CA ASN A 57 -7.68 -1.49 9.76
C ASN A 57 -8.47 -0.17 9.68
N PRO A 58 -9.77 -0.23 9.33
CA PRO A 58 -10.59 0.97 9.22
C PRO A 58 -10.60 1.72 10.56
N GLY A 59 -10.31 3.02 10.50
CA GLY A 59 -10.21 3.90 11.68
C GLY A 59 -8.80 3.99 12.29
N GLU A 60 -7.86 3.14 11.89
CA GLU A 60 -6.48 3.17 12.41
C GLU A 60 -5.63 4.29 11.81
N TYR A 61 -5.90 4.64 10.54
CA TYR A 61 -5.20 5.68 9.80
C TYR A 61 -6.21 6.72 9.30
N VAL A 62 -5.92 8.00 9.53
CA VAL A 62 -6.83 9.09 9.12
C VAL A 62 -6.77 9.39 7.62
N SER A 63 -5.66 9.06 6.98
CA SER A 63 -5.48 9.17 5.54
C SER A 63 -4.39 8.22 5.04
N VAL A 64 -4.47 7.85 3.76
CA VAL A 64 -3.49 6.99 3.10
C VAL A 64 -3.13 7.52 1.73
N SER A 65 -1.83 7.52 1.43
CA SER A 65 -1.33 7.88 0.11
C SER A 65 -0.23 6.93 -0.37
N ALA A 66 0.09 6.93 -1.66
CA ALA A 66 1.21 6.15 -2.17
C ALA A 66 1.83 6.71 -3.44
N PHE A 67 3.14 6.47 -3.60
CA PHE A 67 3.88 6.68 -4.84
C PHE A 67 4.09 5.35 -5.55
N SER A 68 3.73 5.28 -6.83
CA SER A 68 3.95 4.10 -7.68
C SER A 68 3.60 2.76 -7.00
N PRO A 69 2.44 2.60 -6.33
CA PRO A 69 2.15 1.40 -5.54
C PRO A 69 1.95 0.15 -6.41
N ILE A 70 2.33 -1.01 -5.87
CA ILE A 70 1.87 -2.31 -6.39
C ILE A 70 0.42 -2.51 -5.93
N VAL A 71 -0.57 -2.34 -6.82
CA VAL A 71 -2.00 -2.33 -6.39
C VAL A 71 -2.70 -3.68 -6.45
N SER A 72 -2.18 -4.62 -7.25
CA SER A 72 -2.74 -5.97 -7.42
C SER A 72 -1.63 -7.04 -7.37
N PRO A 73 -0.90 -7.17 -6.25
CA PRO A 73 0.22 -8.10 -6.11
C PRO A 73 -0.12 -9.54 -6.47
N SER A 74 -1.36 -10.00 -6.27
CA SER A 74 -1.80 -11.35 -6.65
C SER A 74 -1.75 -11.61 -8.17
N GLN A 75 -1.69 -10.55 -8.98
CA GLN A 75 -1.80 -10.58 -10.44
C GLN A 75 -0.51 -10.19 -11.18
N VAL A 76 0.58 -9.92 -10.45
CA VAL A 76 1.86 -9.46 -11.02
C VAL A 76 3.04 -10.31 -10.55
N PRO A 77 4.12 -10.43 -11.33
CA PRO A 77 5.21 -11.36 -11.03
C PRO A 77 5.84 -11.20 -9.65
N TRP A 78 6.12 -9.96 -9.21
CA TRP A 78 6.72 -9.73 -7.89
C TRP A 78 5.83 -10.20 -6.76
N GLY A 79 4.53 -9.90 -6.83
CA GLY A 79 3.58 -10.30 -5.80
C GLY A 79 3.31 -11.79 -5.80
N GLN A 80 3.18 -12.43 -6.98
CA GLN A 80 3.03 -13.88 -7.08
C GLN A 80 4.24 -14.62 -6.49
N GLN A 81 5.46 -14.20 -6.82
CA GLN A 81 6.68 -14.80 -6.28
C GLN A 81 6.73 -14.66 -4.75
N ALA A 82 6.48 -13.46 -4.23
CA ALA A 82 6.55 -13.21 -2.79
C ALA A 82 5.41 -13.91 -2.02
N PHE A 83 4.18 -13.88 -2.55
CA PHE A 83 3.04 -14.50 -1.89
C PHE A 83 3.10 -16.02 -1.90
N SER A 84 3.53 -16.65 -3.01
CA SER A 84 3.81 -18.09 -3.02
C SER A 84 4.86 -18.46 -1.95
N ALA A 85 5.93 -17.67 -1.81
CA ALA A 85 6.97 -17.94 -0.84
C ALA A 85 6.51 -17.72 0.63
N TYR A 86 5.73 -16.67 0.91
CA TYR A 86 5.39 -16.28 2.27
C TYR A 86 4.05 -16.85 2.77
N LEU A 87 3.07 -17.02 1.89
CA LEU A 87 1.69 -17.41 2.20
C LEU A 87 1.31 -18.77 1.60
N GLY A 88 2.18 -19.35 0.78
CA GLY A 88 1.94 -20.61 0.08
C GLY A 88 1.10 -20.45 -1.18
N GLU A 89 0.81 -21.57 -1.83
CA GLU A 89 0.15 -21.63 -3.15
C GLU A 89 -1.37 -21.37 -3.09
N ASN A 90 -1.97 -21.33 -1.90
CA ASN A 90 -3.39 -21.03 -1.76
C ASN A 90 -3.66 -19.54 -1.98
N ARG A 91 -3.96 -19.17 -3.23
CA ARG A 91 -4.22 -17.78 -3.65
C ARG A 91 -5.33 -17.07 -2.88
N LYS A 92 -6.27 -17.79 -2.26
CA LYS A 92 -7.29 -17.18 -1.41
C LYS A 92 -6.68 -16.44 -0.21
N THR A 93 -5.54 -16.91 0.29
CA THR A 93 -4.82 -16.24 1.40
C THR A 93 -4.17 -14.92 0.99
N TRP A 94 -3.92 -14.74 -0.32
CA TRP A 94 -3.26 -13.56 -0.86
C TRP A 94 -4.20 -12.36 -0.92
N GLU A 95 -5.51 -12.61 -1.04
CA GLU A 95 -6.55 -11.57 -1.12
C GLU A 95 -6.50 -10.62 0.08
N ALA A 96 -6.14 -11.13 1.26
CA ALA A 96 -5.97 -10.34 2.47
C ALA A 96 -4.74 -9.41 2.44
N TYR A 97 -3.95 -9.42 1.37
CA TYR A 97 -2.77 -8.57 1.18
C TYR A 97 -2.75 -7.90 -0.20
N ASP A 98 -3.90 -7.83 -0.88
CA ASP A 98 -4.06 -7.27 -2.22
C ASP A 98 -5.09 -6.12 -2.19
N PRO A 99 -4.66 -4.85 -2.40
CA PRO A 99 -5.56 -3.69 -2.29
C PRO A 99 -6.80 -3.75 -3.19
N VAL A 100 -6.63 -4.18 -4.45
CA VAL A 100 -7.76 -4.33 -5.38
C VAL A 100 -8.74 -5.39 -4.87
N SER A 101 -8.23 -6.52 -4.38
CA SER A 101 -9.06 -7.60 -3.85
C SER A 101 -9.83 -7.16 -2.61
N LEU A 102 -9.18 -6.44 -1.68
CA LEU A 102 -9.80 -5.90 -0.47
C LEU A 102 -10.96 -4.94 -0.80
N ILE A 103 -10.77 -4.02 -1.75
CA ILE A 103 -11.83 -3.08 -2.14
C ILE A 103 -13.00 -3.82 -2.82
N LEU A 104 -12.72 -4.81 -3.67
CA LEU A 104 -13.76 -5.65 -4.28
C LEU A 104 -14.55 -6.48 -3.24
N GLN A 105 -13.95 -6.80 -2.10
CA GLN A 105 -14.61 -7.45 -0.96
C GLN A 105 -15.44 -6.49 -0.10
N GLY A 106 -15.40 -5.19 -0.41
CA GLY A 106 -16.20 -4.16 0.26
C GLY A 106 -15.45 -3.36 1.30
N GLU A 107 -14.13 -3.55 1.45
CA GLU A 107 -13.31 -2.67 2.30
C GLU A 107 -13.27 -1.26 1.71
N LYS A 108 -13.34 -0.26 2.58
CA LYS A 108 -13.43 1.15 2.19
C LYS A 108 -12.47 2.01 2.97
N LEU A 109 -12.04 3.08 2.32
CA LEU A 109 -11.27 4.15 2.92
C LEU A 109 -11.99 5.49 2.73
N PRO A 110 -11.85 6.45 3.66
CA PRO A 110 -12.41 7.79 3.48
C PRO A 110 -11.88 8.48 2.23
N GLU A 111 -10.58 8.32 1.95
CA GLU A 111 -9.91 8.86 0.77
C GLU A 111 -8.62 8.08 0.47
N ILE A 112 -8.27 7.95 -0.82
CA ILE A 112 -7.00 7.39 -1.31
C ILE A 112 -6.32 8.43 -2.20
N PHE A 113 -5.03 8.70 -1.97
CA PHE A 113 -4.25 9.62 -2.82
C PHE A 113 -3.02 8.94 -3.44
N ILE A 114 -2.96 8.86 -4.77
CA ILE A 114 -1.90 8.13 -5.49
C ILE A 114 -1.24 8.98 -6.56
N ASP A 115 0.08 8.98 -6.54
CA ASP A 115 0.95 9.52 -7.58
C ASP A 115 1.64 8.38 -8.35
N GLN A 116 1.58 8.41 -9.68
CA GLN A 116 2.24 7.44 -10.56
C GLN A 116 3.04 8.16 -11.66
N GLY A 117 4.32 7.84 -11.79
CA GLY A 117 5.14 8.23 -12.94
C GLY A 117 4.78 7.41 -14.18
N LEU A 118 4.56 8.05 -15.34
CA LEU A 118 4.22 7.35 -16.59
C LEU A 118 5.45 6.87 -17.37
N SER A 119 6.65 7.28 -16.97
CA SER A 119 7.93 6.75 -17.48
C SER A 119 8.55 5.74 -16.51
N ASP A 120 7.76 5.27 -15.55
CA ASP A 120 8.14 4.20 -14.62
C ASP A 120 8.20 2.86 -15.34
N ALA A 121 9.39 2.25 -15.37
CA ALA A 121 9.65 1.00 -16.08
C ALA A 121 8.84 -0.20 -15.52
N PHE A 122 8.32 -0.11 -14.30
CA PHE A 122 7.55 -1.16 -13.65
C PHE A 122 6.04 -0.96 -13.78
N TYR A 123 5.60 0.15 -14.38
CA TYR A 123 4.20 0.57 -14.38
C TYR A 123 3.25 -0.50 -14.94
N GLU A 124 3.51 -1.01 -16.15
CA GLU A 124 2.62 -1.96 -16.84
C GLU A 124 2.73 -3.39 -16.27
N GLU A 125 3.91 -3.79 -15.83
CA GLU A 125 4.15 -5.18 -15.40
C GLU A 125 3.81 -5.40 -13.92
N GLN A 126 4.14 -4.46 -13.05
CA GLN A 126 4.10 -4.64 -11.59
C GLN A 126 3.10 -3.73 -10.90
N LEU A 127 2.99 -2.46 -11.29
CA LEU A 127 2.28 -1.46 -10.48
C LEU A 127 0.80 -1.38 -10.82
N ARG A 128 0.48 -1.23 -12.11
CA ARG A 128 -0.86 -1.27 -12.70
C ARG A 128 -1.91 -0.41 -11.99
N THR A 129 -1.54 0.80 -11.57
CA THR A 129 -2.41 1.70 -10.77
C THR A 129 -3.75 2.03 -11.42
N LYS A 130 -3.85 1.99 -12.75
CA LYS A 130 -5.13 2.09 -13.50
C LYS A 130 -6.17 1.05 -13.10
N ILE A 131 -5.76 -0.14 -12.63
CA ILE A 131 -6.69 -1.17 -12.14
C ILE A 131 -7.36 -0.68 -10.86
N LEU A 132 -6.58 -0.14 -9.91
CA LEU A 132 -7.11 0.37 -8.65
C LEU A 132 -8.00 1.59 -8.88
N GLU A 133 -7.61 2.51 -9.77
CA GLU A 133 -8.44 3.67 -10.14
C GLU A 133 -9.81 3.22 -10.67
N ARG A 134 -9.83 2.23 -11.56
CA ARG A 134 -11.09 1.68 -12.08
C ARG A 134 -11.95 1.10 -10.97
N VAL A 135 -11.38 0.26 -10.11
CA VAL A 135 -12.10 -0.39 -9.02
C VAL A 135 -12.61 0.61 -7.99
N CYS A 136 -11.84 1.64 -7.65
CA CYS A 136 -12.30 2.73 -6.79
C CYS A 136 -13.52 3.45 -7.40
N ASN A 137 -13.50 3.73 -8.71
CA ASN A 137 -14.62 4.35 -9.40
C ASN A 137 -15.87 3.44 -9.41
N GLU A 138 -15.72 2.16 -9.73
CA GLU A 138 -16.81 1.18 -9.75
C GLU A 138 -17.45 1.02 -8.36
N MET A 139 -16.63 1.05 -7.31
CA MET A 139 -17.06 0.88 -5.92
C MET A 139 -17.44 2.19 -5.22
N ASN A 140 -17.40 3.33 -5.94
CA ASN A 140 -17.69 4.68 -5.45
C ASN A 140 -16.83 5.09 -4.23
N LEU A 141 -15.54 4.75 -4.24
CA LEU A 141 -14.57 5.24 -3.26
C LEU A 141 -14.08 6.63 -3.68
N ASN A 142 -13.91 7.52 -2.71
CA ASN A 142 -13.24 8.79 -2.93
C ASN A 142 -11.74 8.52 -3.12
N ALA A 143 -11.22 8.71 -4.34
CA ALA A 143 -9.83 8.47 -4.64
C ALA A 143 -9.32 9.45 -5.71
N SER A 144 -8.11 9.97 -5.49
CA SER A 144 -7.41 10.88 -6.39
C SER A 144 -6.16 10.20 -6.93
N PHE A 145 -6.10 10.04 -8.25
CA PHE A 145 -4.97 9.47 -8.96
C PHE A 145 -4.38 10.52 -9.88
N ARG A 146 -3.08 10.76 -9.76
CA ARG A 146 -2.35 11.67 -10.65
C ARG A 146 -1.26 10.91 -11.38
N TYR A 147 -1.23 11.12 -12.69
CA TYR A 147 -0.30 10.46 -13.60
C TYR A 147 0.66 11.49 -14.19
N HIS A 148 1.95 11.27 -13.97
CA HIS A 148 2.99 12.26 -14.25
C HIS A 148 3.86 11.83 -15.43
N THR A 149 3.68 12.50 -16.57
CA THR A 149 4.49 12.26 -17.78
C THR A 149 5.97 12.58 -17.54
N GLY A 150 6.87 11.69 -17.95
CA GLY A 150 8.32 11.88 -17.84
C GLY A 150 8.93 11.51 -16.48
N TYR A 151 8.10 11.20 -15.48
CA TYR A 151 8.55 10.76 -14.17
C TYR A 151 8.67 9.24 -14.08
N ASP A 152 9.69 8.78 -13.38
CA ASP A 152 10.08 7.37 -13.24
C ASP A 152 9.75 6.81 -11.85
N HIS A 153 10.36 5.66 -11.50
CA HIS A 153 10.19 4.98 -10.21
C HIS A 153 11.11 5.52 -9.09
N SER A 154 11.92 6.54 -9.38
CA SER A 154 13.02 6.92 -8.50
C SER A 154 12.58 7.88 -7.39
N TYR A 155 13.48 8.14 -6.46
CA TYR A 155 13.28 9.19 -5.46
C TYR A 155 13.28 10.60 -6.07
N TYR A 156 13.74 10.81 -7.31
CA TYR A 156 13.52 12.10 -7.98
C TYR A 156 12.03 12.37 -8.14
N PHE A 157 11.27 11.39 -8.63
CA PHE A 157 9.81 11.46 -8.71
C PHE A 157 9.17 11.70 -7.35
N ILE A 158 9.52 10.90 -6.34
CA ILE A 158 8.96 11.04 -4.99
C ILE A 158 9.24 12.45 -4.44
N SER A 159 10.50 12.91 -4.54
CA SER A 159 10.90 14.21 -3.99
C SER A 159 10.20 15.40 -4.65
N SER A 160 9.82 15.29 -5.92
CA SER A 160 9.08 16.34 -6.63
C SER A 160 7.68 16.58 -6.07
N PHE A 161 7.06 15.56 -5.48
CA PHE A 161 5.64 15.59 -5.09
C PHE A 161 5.39 15.26 -3.61
N ILE A 162 6.41 14.87 -2.84
CA ILE A 162 6.28 14.51 -1.42
C ILE A 162 5.67 15.64 -0.57
N GLY A 163 5.93 16.91 -0.91
CA GLY A 163 5.34 18.05 -0.22
C GLY A 163 3.80 18.05 -0.28
N GLU A 164 3.23 17.60 -1.39
CA GLU A 164 1.78 17.52 -1.58
C GLU A 164 1.18 16.35 -0.81
N HIS A 165 1.89 15.21 -0.73
CA HIS A 165 1.49 14.10 0.13
C HIS A 165 1.52 14.47 1.62
N ILE A 166 2.53 15.24 2.05
CA ILE A 166 2.60 15.76 3.42
C ILE A 166 1.42 16.69 3.69
N ALA A 167 1.12 17.62 2.78
CA ALA A 167 -0.02 18.53 2.91
C ALA A 167 -1.35 17.77 2.95
N TYR A 168 -1.51 16.75 2.09
CA TYR A 168 -2.67 15.85 2.10
C TYR A 168 -2.86 15.17 3.47
N HIS A 169 -1.79 14.67 4.09
CA HIS A 169 -1.86 14.00 5.39
C HIS A 169 -2.03 14.95 6.58
N ALA A 170 -1.73 16.24 6.43
CA ALA A 170 -1.83 17.23 7.50
C ALA A 170 -3.27 17.71 7.76
N ASN A 171 -4.16 17.55 6.77
CA ASN A 171 -5.59 17.88 6.87
C ASN A 171 -6.32 16.92 7.81
#